data_AF-A0A7R9GK34-F1
#
_entry.id   AF-A0A7R9GK34-F1
#
_cell.length_a   1.000
_cell.length_b   1.000
_cell.length_c   1.000
_cell.angle_alpha   90.00
_cell.angle_beta   90.00
_cell.angle_gamma   90.00
#
_symmetry.space_group_name_H-M   'P 1'
#
loop_
_entity.id
_entity.type
_entity.pdbx_description
1 polymer ?
#
loop_
_entity_poly.entity_id
_entity_poly.type
_entity_poly.pdbx_seq_one_letter_code
_entity_poly.pdbx_strand_id
1 'polypeptide(L)'
;MVAYVLFRDLERSAGKFNLPLFYLHRYLRLTPPIAISLAVFATFVPKLYASPYWNGASATAGVCQQIWWRTLLYVQNIPSFEPEFTDQKLVTDATVGCIGQLWYVSNDMQMYLFAPLVLLPLFYRPSKAAFAWIGFVAIGAAVAPMIVIWHYDLAATMLPMSATTQEYFEYIYTASYSRAGPYVIGLIFGYLLHRTGGKKLILPKWVVYGGWLTASVTGLAIVYGLRRYISLEEPSRPQMSRALPVSTVMELFMPLGRLTYCSYLLSLMIQQIYQWSRKTVPHLDHLTMLYWFFGTMVLTISCAFVMSLLFEAPIIGLEKIIFAPCTGNAISKKKATADDKQDIVTQEDPEKGHENGGLKISAE
;
A
#
# COMPACT_ATOMS: atom_id res chain seq x y z
N MET A 1 0.41 -1.82 8.78
CA MET A 1 1.01 -3.17 8.73
C MET A 1 2.52 -3.14 8.99
N VAL A 2 3.30 -2.30 8.27
CA VAL A 2 4.77 -2.19 8.44
C VAL A 2 5.19 -1.92 9.89
N ALA A 3 4.67 -0.87 10.52
CA ALA A 3 5.02 -0.52 11.90
C ALA A 3 4.77 -1.67 12.89
N TYR A 4 3.59 -2.27 12.84
CA TYR A 4 3.19 -3.37 13.71
C TYR A 4 4.08 -4.62 13.53
N VAL A 5 4.38 -5.01 12.29
CA VAL A 5 5.24 -6.16 12.00
C VAL A 5 6.66 -5.89 12.48
N LEU A 6 7.21 -4.70 12.20
CA LEU A 6 8.54 -4.31 12.63
C LEU A 6 8.68 -4.36 14.16
N PHE A 7 7.75 -3.77 14.91
CA PHE A 7 7.82 -3.79 16.37
C PHE A 7 7.78 -5.22 16.93
N ARG A 8 6.92 -6.09 16.38
CA ARG A 8 6.85 -7.50 16.78
C ARG A 8 8.14 -8.26 16.48
N ASP A 9 8.78 -7.98 15.34
CA ASP A 9 10.04 -8.62 14.96
C ASP A 9 11.23 -8.11 15.80
N LEU A 10 11.22 -6.82 16.18
CA LEU A 10 12.18 -6.24 17.11
C LEU A 10 12.06 -6.85 18.52
N GLU A 11 10.84 -7.06 19.02
CA GLU A 11 10.60 -7.73 20.30
C GLU A 11 11.10 -9.18 20.28
N ARG A 12 10.82 -9.92 19.20
CA ARG A 12 11.30 -11.31 19.02
C ARG A 12 12.81 -11.40 18.94
N SER A 13 13.45 -10.39 18.35
CA SER A 13 14.90 -10.36 18.13
C SER A 13 15.67 -9.70 19.29
N ALA A 14 15.00 -9.42 20.42
CA ALA A 14 15.57 -8.70 21.57
C ALA A 14 16.25 -7.37 21.18
N GLY A 15 15.66 -6.64 20.23
CA GLY A 15 16.20 -5.39 19.70
C GLY A 15 17.27 -5.53 18.62
N LYS A 16 17.65 -6.73 18.20
CA LYS A 16 18.56 -6.90 17.05
C LYS A 16 17.82 -6.58 15.75
N PHE A 17 18.26 -5.55 15.02
CA PHE A 17 17.64 -5.10 13.78
C PHE A 17 18.62 -5.13 12.61
N ASN A 18 18.34 -5.97 11.62
CA ASN A 18 19.12 -6.04 10.38
C ASN A 18 18.48 -5.15 9.31
N LEU A 19 18.93 -3.91 9.22
CA LEU A 19 18.43 -2.92 8.25
C LEU A 19 18.55 -3.39 6.78
N PRO A 20 19.67 -3.97 6.31
CA PRO A 20 19.77 -4.43 4.92
C PRO A 20 18.81 -5.57 4.60
N LEU A 21 18.66 -6.50 5.54
CA LEU A 21 17.75 -7.63 5.41
C LEU A 21 16.28 -7.16 5.36
N PHE A 22 15.92 -6.17 6.18
CA PHE A 22 14.59 -5.55 6.19
C PHE A 22 14.20 -4.92 4.85
N TYR A 23 15.14 -4.30 4.14
CA TYR A 23 14.91 -3.77 2.79
C TYR A 23 14.92 -4.88 1.72
N LEU A 24 15.84 -5.82 1.82
CA LEU A 24 15.98 -6.92 0.87
C LEU A 24 14.72 -7.78 0.81
N HIS A 25 14.14 -8.16 1.95
CA HIS A 25 12.88 -8.92 1.99
C HIS A 25 11.77 -8.22 1.21
N ARG A 26 11.63 -6.91 1.39
CA ARG A 26 10.58 -6.15 0.70
C ARG A 26 10.85 -6.02 -0.79
N TYR A 27 12.10 -5.79 -1.17
CA TYR A 27 12.52 -5.71 -2.56
C TYR A 27 12.24 -7.03 -3.28
N LEU A 28 12.70 -8.16 -2.74
CA LEU A 28 12.48 -9.49 -3.32
C LEU A 28 11.01 -9.86 -3.43
N ARG A 29 10.14 -9.31 -2.57
CA ARG A 29 8.69 -9.53 -2.65
C ARG A 29 8.00 -8.70 -3.73
N LEU A 30 8.35 -7.42 -3.87
CA LEU A 30 7.64 -6.50 -4.76
C LEU A 30 8.21 -6.47 -6.19
N THR A 31 9.53 -6.56 -6.34
CA THR A 31 10.20 -6.37 -7.62
C THR A 31 9.87 -7.42 -8.68
N PRO A 32 9.76 -8.73 -8.38
CA PRO A 32 9.52 -9.72 -9.42
C PRO A 32 8.26 -9.50 -10.25
N PRO A 33 7.05 -9.34 -9.66
CA PRO A 33 5.86 -9.09 -10.46
C PRO A 33 5.97 -7.78 -11.24
N ILE A 34 6.59 -6.74 -10.69
CA ILE A 34 6.86 -5.50 -11.45
C ILE A 34 7.75 -5.79 -12.67
N ALA A 35 8.85 -6.51 -12.51
CA ALA A 35 9.79 -6.82 -13.58
C ALA A 35 9.11 -7.59 -14.72
N ILE A 36 8.20 -8.50 -14.39
CA ILE A 36 7.44 -9.27 -15.39
C ILE A 36 6.42 -8.39 -16.09
N SER A 37 5.64 -7.60 -15.35
CA SER A 37 4.70 -6.64 -15.95
C SER A 37 5.42 -5.67 -16.88
N LEU A 38 6.58 -5.17 -16.46
CA LEU A 38 7.46 -4.32 -17.25
C LEU A 38 7.96 -5.01 -18.53
N ALA A 39 8.44 -6.25 -18.43
CA ALA A 39 8.90 -7.01 -19.58
C ALA A 39 7.77 -7.27 -20.60
N VAL A 40 6.58 -7.66 -20.13
CA VAL A 40 5.40 -7.87 -20.98
C VAL A 40 5.03 -6.57 -21.70
N PHE A 41 5.02 -5.44 -20.99
CA PHE A 41 4.66 -4.16 -21.57
C PHE A 41 5.70 -3.63 -22.56
N ALA A 42 6.98 -3.80 -22.25
CA ALA A 42 8.09 -3.34 -23.08
C ALA A 42 8.27 -4.18 -24.36
N THR A 43 7.90 -5.46 -24.36
CA THR A 43 8.25 -6.40 -25.47
C THR A 43 7.06 -7.03 -26.17
N PHE A 44 6.05 -7.47 -25.42
CA PHE A 44 4.93 -8.25 -25.94
C PHE A 44 3.79 -7.35 -26.38
N VAL A 45 3.47 -6.32 -25.60
CA VAL A 45 2.35 -5.40 -25.87
C VAL A 45 2.41 -4.82 -27.28
N PRO A 46 3.52 -4.25 -27.80
CA PRO A 46 3.54 -3.67 -29.16
C PRO A 46 3.16 -4.63 -30.29
N LYS A 47 3.27 -5.95 -30.06
CA LYS A 47 3.07 -6.99 -31.09
C LYS A 47 1.67 -7.59 -31.11
N LEU A 48 0.78 -7.19 -30.20
CA LEU A 48 -0.51 -7.86 -30.01
C LEU A 48 -1.58 -7.50 -31.05
N TYR A 49 -1.67 -6.24 -31.47
CA TYR A 49 -2.75 -5.76 -32.32
C TYR A 49 -2.24 -4.77 -33.38
N ALA A 50 -3.02 -4.55 -34.43
CA ALA A 50 -2.85 -3.44 -35.35
C ALA A 50 -4.15 -2.61 -35.33
N SER A 51 -4.08 -1.41 -34.74
CA SER A 51 -5.21 -0.52 -34.52
C SER A 51 -4.79 0.94 -34.73
N PRO A 52 -5.70 1.85 -35.15
CA PRO A 52 -5.40 3.28 -35.29
C PRO A 52 -4.81 3.92 -34.02
N TYR A 53 -5.23 3.47 -32.84
CA TYR A 53 -4.73 3.97 -31.56
C TYR A 53 -3.50 3.20 -31.02
N TRP A 54 -3.00 2.20 -31.77
CA TRP A 54 -1.92 1.33 -31.33
C TRP A 54 -0.54 2.00 -31.30
N ASN A 55 -0.37 3.13 -31.99
CA ASN A 55 0.85 3.93 -31.93
C ASN A 55 1.19 4.33 -30.49
N GLY A 56 0.18 4.54 -29.62
CA GLY A 56 0.38 4.79 -28.19
C GLY A 56 1.05 3.61 -27.47
N ALA A 57 0.66 2.37 -27.79
CA ALA A 57 1.25 1.17 -27.22
C ALA A 57 2.74 1.02 -27.58
N SER A 58 3.08 1.24 -28.85
CA SER A 58 4.46 1.21 -29.32
C SER A 58 5.31 2.34 -28.72
N ALA A 59 4.75 3.54 -28.61
CA ALA A 59 5.39 4.70 -27.99
C ALA A 59 5.73 4.42 -26.52
N THR A 60 4.75 3.98 -25.74
CA THR A 60 4.98 3.70 -24.32
C THR A 60 5.95 2.55 -24.11
N ALA A 61 5.89 1.50 -24.95
CA ALA A 61 6.86 0.42 -24.87
C ALA A 61 8.30 0.88 -25.19
N GLY A 62 8.48 1.80 -26.14
CA GLY A 62 9.78 2.43 -26.41
C GLY A 62 10.34 3.16 -25.18
N VAL A 63 9.49 3.95 -24.50
CA VAL A 63 9.85 4.59 -23.22
C VAL A 63 10.23 3.53 -22.18
N CYS A 64 9.43 2.48 -22.02
CA CYS A 64 9.71 1.39 -21.09
C CYS A 64 11.06 0.72 -21.32
N GLN A 65 11.48 0.52 -22.57
CA GLN A 65 12.77 -0.07 -22.92
C GLN A 65 13.96 0.83 -22.55
N GLN A 66 13.74 2.14 -22.38
CA GLN A 66 14.79 3.08 -21.99
C GLN A 66 14.85 3.28 -20.47
N ILE A 67 13.68 3.42 -19.80
CA ILE A 67 13.60 3.76 -18.38
C ILE A 67 13.26 2.56 -17.46
N TRP A 68 13.36 1.32 -17.95
CA TRP A 68 13.08 0.10 -17.16
C TRP A 68 13.85 0.06 -15.83
N TRP A 69 15.10 0.52 -15.83
CA TRP A 69 15.97 0.53 -14.65
C TRP A 69 15.44 1.48 -13.58
N ARG A 70 14.83 2.62 -13.97
CA ARG A 70 14.21 3.57 -13.03
C ARG A 70 13.02 2.95 -12.32
N THR A 71 12.25 2.12 -13.04
CA THR A 71 11.13 1.37 -12.49
C THR A 71 11.60 0.30 -11.50
N LEU A 72 12.67 -0.44 -11.81
CA LEU A 72 13.21 -1.48 -10.89
C LEU A 72 13.95 -0.90 -9.68
N LEU A 73 14.47 0.33 -9.78
CA LEU A 73 15.05 1.08 -8.67
C LEU A 73 14.03 1.91 -7.90
N TYR A 74 12.75 1.90 -8.27
CA TYR A 74 11.68 2.69 -7.64
C TYR A 74 11.94 4.20 -7.63
N VAL A 75 12.51 4.75 -8.71
CA VAL A 75 12.83 6.19 -8.88
C VAL A 75 12.17 6.81 -10.11
N GLN A 76 11.18 6.14 -10.69
CA GLN A 76 10.46 6.61 -11.87
C GLN A 76 9.62 7.87 -11.63
N ASN A 77 9.21 8.12 -10.38
CA ASN A 77 8.38 9.27 -9.97
C ASN A 77 9.22 10.51 -9.59
N ILE A 78 10.56 10.42 -9.64
CA ILE A 78 11.44 11.56 -9.40
C ILE A 78 11.65 12.25 -10.75
N PRO A 79 11.40 13.57 -10.88
CA PRO A 79 11.71 14.28 -12.11
C PRO A 79 13.23 14.21 -12.35
N SER A 80 13.63 13.74 -13.53
CA SER A 80 15.03 13.68 -13.94
C SER A 80 15.53 15.09 -14.27
N PHE A 81 16.73 15.44 -13.81
CA PHE A 81 17.34 16.76 -14.05
C PHE A 81 18.08 16.86 -15.40
N GLU A 82 18.01 15.83 -16.25
CA GLU A 82 18.74 15.79 -17.52
C GLU A 82 17.77 15.78 -18.72
N PRO A 83 17.85 16.80 -19.60
CA PRO A 83 17.12 16.90 -20.86
C PRO A 83 17.97 16.33 -21.99
N GLU A 84 18.09 15.01 -22.11
CA GLU A 84 18.90 14.47 -23.20
C GLU A 84 18.38 13.13 -23.71
N PHE A 85 17.22 13.16 -24.35
CA PHE A 85 16.99 12.29 -25.51
C PHE A 85 16.23 13.07 -26.59
N THR A 86 17.04 13.56 -27.51
CA THR A 86 16.76 14.19 -28.79
C THR A 86 15.82 13.35 -29.64
N ASP A 87 14.51 13.50 -29.44
CA ASP A 87 13.59 13.74 -30.57
C ASP A 87 12.26 14.32 -30.05
N GLN A 88 12.18 15.64 -30.17
CA GLN A 88 11.07 16.47 -29.78
C GLN A 88 9.88 16.26 -30.74
N LYS A 89 9.11 15.17 -30.56
CA LYS A 89 7.75 15.05 -31.14
C LYS A 89 6.83 13.94 -30.63
N LEU A 90 7.20 13.21 -29.58
CA LEU A 90 6.32 12.20 -28.97
C LEU A 90 6.10 12.41 -27.47
N VAL A 91 6.22 13.65 -27.02
CA VAL A 91 5.71 14.07 -25.71
C VAL A 91 4.26 14.49 -25.92
N THR A 92 3.36 13.51 -25.94
CA THR A 92 1.93 13.76 -25.73
C THR A 92 1.60 13.41 -24.28
N ASP A 93 1.65 14.45 -23.45
CA ASP A 93 0.75 14.77 -22.33
C ASP A 93 0.46 13.78 -21.19
N ALA A 94 1.08 12.60 -21.07
CA ALA A 94 0.72 11.68 -19.97
C ALA A 94 1.73 10.61 -19.50
N THR A 95 3.04 10.74 -19.68
CA THR A 95 3.98 9.63 -19.36
C THR A 95 5.18 10.02 -18.50
N VAL A 96 4.93 10.33 -17.23
CA VAL A 96 5.98 10.40 -16.18
C VAL A 96 6.48 8.99 -15.78
N GLY A 97 6.54 8.04 -16.72
CA GLY A 97 6.94 6.66 -16.45
C GLY A 97 6.43 5.65 -17.47
N CYS A 98 7.00 4.44 -17.42
CA CYS A 98 6.66 3.34 -18.31
C CYS A 98 5.25 2.79 -18.04
N ILE A 99 5.00 2.38 -16.80
CA ILE A 99 3.70 1.91 -16.33
C ILE A 99 3.19 2.96 -15.35
N GLY A 100 2.13 3.67 -15.74
CA GLY A 100 1.62 4.84 -15.01
C GLY A 100 1.42 4.54 -13.53
N GLN A 101 0.67 3.51 -13.16
CA GLN A 101 0.41 3.17 -11.77
C GLN A 101 1.66 2.89 -10.91
N LEU A 102 2.82 2.55 -11.48
CA LEU A 102 4.01 2.23 -10.70
C LEU A 102 4.62 3.44 -9.96
N TRP A 103 4.19 4.68 -10.25
CA TRP A 103 4.58 5.84 -9.44
C TRP A 103 4.20 5.64 -7.97
N TYR A 104 3.04 5.05 -7.69
CA TYR A 104 2.57 4.86 -6.31
C TYR A 104 3.41 3.80 -5.57
N VAL A 105 3.78 2.72 -6.27
CA VAL A 105 4.64 1.68 -5.70
C VAL A 105 6.04 2.25 -5.42
N SER A 106 6.51 3.17 -6.26
CA SER A 106 7.76 3.89 -6.03
C SER A 106 7.68 4.76 -4.78
N ASN A 107 6.58 5.50 -4.60
CA ASN A 107 6.35 6.28 -3.38
C ASN A 107 6.35 5.40 -2.13
N ASP A 108 5.66 4.26 -2.17
CA ASP A 108 5.61 3.31 -1.05
C ASP A 108 6.97 2.72 -0.70
N MET A 109 7.82 2.42 -1.70
CA MET A 109 9.19 1.97 -1.45
C MET A 109 10.04 3.08 -0.84
N GLN A 110 9.97 4.29 -1.39
CA GLN A 110 10.72 5.44 -0.89
C GLN A 110 10.35 5.78 0.56
N MET A 111 9.06 5.86 0.89
CA MET A 111 8.61 6.14 2.26
C MET A 111 9.00 5.03 3.25
N TYR A 112 9.09 3.77 2.80
CA TYR A 112 9.54 2.66 3.63
C TYR A 112 11.03 2.70 3.95
N LEU A 113 11.86 3.26 3.08
CA LEU A 113 13.26 3.56 3.41
C LEU A 113 13.36 4.56 4.57
N PHE A 114 12.39 5.45 4.72
CA PHE A 114 12.32 6.39 5.85
C PHE A 114 11.60 5.83 7.08
N ALA A 115 10.87 4.71 6.97
CA ALA A 115 10.08 4.17 8.07
C ALA A 115 10.91 3.84 9.34
N PRO A 116 12.12 3.24 9.25
CA PRO A 116 12.95 3.02 10.44
C PRO A 116 13.34 4.30 11.18
N LEU A 117 13.48 5.44 10.49
CA LEU A 117 13.81 6.72 11.12
C LEU A 117 12.68 7.27 11.99
N VAL A 118 11.44 6.85 11.72
CA VAL A 118 10.26 7.19 12.54
C VAL A 118 10.06 6.14 13.64
N LEU A 119 10.26 4.85 13.31
CA LEU A 119 9.90 3.74 14.19
C LEU A 119 10.98 3.37 15.24
N LEU A 120 12.26 3.44 14.90
CA LEU A 120 13.34 3.07 15.83
C LEU A 120 13.42 4.01 17.05
N PRO A 121 13.30 5.35 16.92
CA PRO A 121 13.25 6.23 18.09
C PRO A 121 12.07 5.92 19.01
N LEU A 122 10.91 5.55 18.45
CA LEU A 122 9.74 5.14 19.22
C LEU A 122 9.95 3.83 19.97
N PHE A 123 10.65 2.86 19.37
CA PHE A 123 10.90 1.56 19.98
C PHE A 123 11.88 1.66 21.15
N TYR A 124 13.06 2.23 20.91
CA TYR A 124 14.13 2.23 21.92
C TYR A 124 13.88 3.26 23.03
N ARG A 125 13.26 4.40 22.72
CA ARG A 125 13.09 5.48 23.71
C ARG A 125 11.84 6.34 23.43
N PRO A 126 10.64 5.90 23.85
CA PRO A 126 9.39 6.67 23.69
C PRO A 126 9.40 7.92 24.61
N SER A 127 10.07 8.96 24.15
CA SER A 127 10.31 10.21 24.87
C SER A 127 9.61 11.38 24.19
N LYS A 128 9.45 12.51 24.90
CA LYS A 128 8.93 13.75 24.30
C LYS A 128 9.72 14.17 23.05
N ALA A 129 11.01 13.90 23.01
CA ALA A 129 11.87 14.15 21.85
C ALA A 129 11.51 13.27 20.64
N ALA A 130 11.19 11.99 20.83
CA ALA A 130 10.76 11.11 19.75
C ALA A 130 9.42 11.56 19.14
N PHE A 131 8.46 11.98 19.99
CA PHE A 131 7.21 12.55 19.50
C PHE A 131 7.41 13.91 18.81
N ALA A 132 8.31 14.75 19.32
CA ALA A 132 8.66 16.02 18.68
C ALA A 132 9.29 15.81 17.30
N TRP A 133 10.18 14.82 17.16
CA TRP A 133 10.77 14.43 15.86
C TRP A 133 9.70 14.02 14.85
N ILE A 134 8.74 13.20 15.26
CA ILE A 134 7.64 12.77 14.38
C ILE A 134 6.75 13.94 14.00
N GLY A 135 6.46 14.83 14.95
CA GLY A 135 5.75 16.08 14.69
C GLY A 135 6.46 16.93 13.65
N PHE A 136 7.79 17.07 13.76
CA PHE A 136 8.62 17.78 12.78
C PHE A 136 8.52 17.16 11.38
N VAL A 137 8.65 15.84 11.26
CA VAL A 137 8.52 15.14 9.97
C VAL A 137 7.11 15.31 9.38
N ALA A 138 6.06 15.22 10.21
CA ALA A 138 4.68 15.39 9.77
C ALA A 138 4.40 16.82 9.29
N ILE A 139 4.91 17.84 10.00
CA ILE A 139 4.81 19.24 9.59
C ILE A 139 5.58 19.46 8.29
N GLY A 140 6.80 18.94 8.17
CA GLY A 140 7.57 19.01 6.93
C GLY A 140 6.83 18.41 5.73
N ALA A 141 6.18 17.26 5.91
CA ALA A 141 5.37 16.62 4.87
C ALA A 141 4.11 17.42 4.48
N ALA A 142 3.56 18.22 5.39
CA ALA A 142 2.42 19.10 5.10
C ALA A 142 2.87 20.43 4.44
N VAL A 143 4.03 20.95 4.83
CA VAL A 143 4.55 22.24 4.34
C VAL A 143 5.23 22.11 2.98
N ALA A 144 5.95 21.02 2.72
CA ALA A 144 6.66 20.79 1.45
C ALA A 144 5.77 20.98 0.21
N PRO A 145 4.58 20.33 0.08
CA PRO A 145 3.73 20.56 -1.09
C PRO A 145 3.23 22.00 -1.17
N MET A 146 2.99 22.68 -0.05
CA MET A 146 2.57 24.09 -0.05
C MET A 146 3.65 25.02 -0.59
N ILE A 147 4.91 24.79 -0.22
CA ILE A 147 6.06 25.55 -0.74
C ILE A 147 6.18 25.36 -2.25
N VAL A 148 6.06 24.12 -2.73
CA VAL A 148 6.19 23.81 -4.15
C VAL A 148 5.05 24.44 -4.96
N ILE A 149 3.80 24.35 -4.47
CA ILE A 149 2.66 25.01 -5.12
C ILE A 149 2.86 26.52 -5.19
N TRP A 150 3.35 27.14 -4.11
CA TRP A 150 3.59 28.58 -4.08
C TRP A 150 4.77 29.01 -4.97
N HIS A 151 5.82 28.20 -5.07
CA HIS A 151 7.01 28.52 -5.86
C HIS A 151 6.78 28.42 -7.37
N TYR A 152 6.02 27.40 -7.80
CA TYR A 152 5.78 27.10 -9.21
C TYR A 152 4.43 27.61 -9.74
N ASP A 153 3.65 28.33 -8.92
CA ASP A 153 2.30 28.85 -9.27
C ASP A 153 1.40 27.77 -9.92
N LEU A 154 1.38 26.59 -9.29
CA LEU A 154 0.74 25.41 -9.86
C LEU A 154 -0.79 25.48 -9.78
N ALA A 155 -1.45 24.88 -10.77
CA ALA A 155 -2.90 24.75 -10.78
C ALA A 155 -3.41 23.96 -9.55
N ALA A 156 -4.58 24.33 -9.04
CA ALA A 156 -5.18 23.66 -7.88
C ALA A 156 -5.68 22.23 -8.20
N THR A 157 -5.81 21.88 -9.48
CA THR A 157 -6.36 20.61 -9.94
C THR A 157 -5.84 20.24 -11.32
N MET A 158 -5.97 18.95 -11.65
CA MET A 158 -5.65 18.36 -12.95
C MET A 158 -6.73 18.57 -14.03
N LEU A 159 -7.86 19.20 -13.67
CA LEU A 159 -9.02 19.32 -14.54
C LEU A 159 -8.83 20.28 -15.74
N PRO A 160 -8.22 21.48 -15.60
CA PRO A 160 -7.82 22.24 -16.77
C PRO A 160 -6.63 21.49 -17.41
N MET A 161 -6.78 20.94 -18.61
CA MET A 161 -5.66 20.30 -19.33
C MET A 161 -4.71 21.37 -19.90
N SER A 162 -4.00 22.07 -19.02
CA SER A 162 -3.02 23.13 -19.31
C SER A 162 -1.58 22.67 -19.01
N ALA A 163 -0.59 23.45 -19.44
CA ALA A 163 0.82 23.18 -19.11
C ALA A 163 1.07 23.14 -17.59
N THR A 164 0.45 24.05 -16.83
CA THR A 164 0.51 24.09 -15.36
C THR A 164 -0.06 22.84 -14.69
N THR A 165 -0.94 22.11 -15.37
CA THR A 165 -1.50 20.83 -14.90
C THR A 165 -0.52 19.67 -15.08
N GLN A 166 0.29 19.68 -16.13
CA GLN A 166 1.34 18.68 -16.30
C GLN A 166 2.42 18.83 -15.22
N GLU A 167 2.85 20.07 -14.96
CA GLU A 167 3.80 20.37 -13.88
C GLU A 167 3.23 19.99 -12.51
N TYR A 168 1.94 20.21 -12.27
CA TYR A 168 1.28 19.73 -11.06
C TYR A 168 1.37 18.21 -10.92
N PHE A 169 1.17 17.46 -12.01
CA PHE A 169 1.26 16.01 -11.96
C PHE A 169 2.66 15.54 -11.55
N GLU A 170 3.69 16.11 -12.15
CA GLU A 170 5.09 15.75 -11.94
C GLU A 170 5.59 16.14 -10.55
N TYR A 171 5.35 17.39 -10.15
CA TYR A 171 5.88 17.93 -8.91
C TYR A 171 5.00 17.61 -7.71
N ILE A 172 3.67 17.59 -7.82
CA ILE A 172 2.79 17.40 -6.66
C ILE A 172 2.17 16.01 -6.62
N TYR A 173 1.60 15.54 -7.73
CA TYR A 173 0.76 14.35 -7.73
C TYR A 173 1.58 13.06 -7.55
N THR A 174 2.64 12.89 -8.33
CA THR A 174 3.51 11.71 -8.30
C THR A 174 4.60 11.77 -7.24
N ALA A 175 4.88 12.94 -6.69
CA ALA A 175 5.95 13.12 -5.72
C ALA A 175 5.68 12.47 -4.36
N SER A 176 6.73 11.86 -3.78
CA SER A 176 6.64 11.16 -2.50
C SER A 176 6.43 12.09 -1.31
N TYR A 177 6.98 13.30 -1.34
CA TYR A 177 6.87 14.25 -0.22
C TYR A 177 5.40 14.69 0.00
N SER A 178 4.63 14.88 -1.07
CA SER A 178 3.19 15.20 -1.00
C SER A 178 2.34 14.06 -0.41
N ARG A 179 2.89 12.84 -0.34
CA ARG A 179 2.21 11.64 0.17
C ARG A 179 2.74 11.18 1.53
N ALA A 180 3.81 11.79 2.03
CA ALA A 180 4.45 11.41 3.29
C ALA A 180 3.55 11.67 4.51
N GLY A 181 2.68 12.68 4.47
CA GLY A 181 1.76 13.03 5.57
C GLY A 181 0.88 11.84 6.03
N PRO A 182 0.00 11.28 5.18
CA PRO A 182 -0.81 10.12 5.55
C PRO A 182 0.03 8.89 5.90
N TYR A 183 1.23 8.73 5.32
CA TYR A 183 2.13 7.64 5.65
C TYR A 183 2.61 7.71 7.11
N VAL A 184 3.05 8.88 7.57
CA VAL A 184 3.48 9.11 8.96
C VAL A 184 2.33 8.87 9.94
N ILE A 185 1.13 9.34 9.62
CA ILE A 185 -0.08 9.09 10.43
C ILE A 185 -0.34 7.57 10.54
N GLY A 186 -0.18 6.83 9.44
CA GLY A 186 -0.29 5.37 9.43
C GLY A 186 0.76 4.65 10.29
N LEU A 187 2.00 5.16 10.35
CA LEU A 187 3.05 4.64 11.23
C LEU A 187 2.71 4.87 12.71
N ILE A 188 2.25 6.08 13.06
CA ILE A 188 1.80 6.42 14.43
C ILE A 188 0.63 5.52 14.84
N PHE A 189 -0.36 5.36 13.97
CA PHE A 189 -1.49 4.48 14.22
C PHE A 189 -1.04 3.02 14.43
N GLY A 190 -0.09 2.55 13.62
CA GLY A 190 0.50 1.22 13.79
C GLY A 190 1.24 1.05 15.12
N TYR A 191 1.91 2.09 15.62
CA TYR A 191 2.51 2.10 16.96
C TYR A 191 1.45 2.05 18.07
N LEU A 192 0.37 2.84 17.96
CA LEU A 192 -0.74 2.82 18.93
C LEU A 192 -1.38 1.43 18.99
N LEU A 193 -1.59 0.79 17.84
CA LEU A 193 -2.14 -0.56 17.75
C LEU A 193 -1.21 -1.61 18.37
N HIS A 194 0.11 -1.46 18.20
CA HIS A 194 1.09 -2.31 18.86
C HIS A 194 1.04 -2.15 20.38
N ARG A 195 1.03 -0.89 20.87
CA ARG A 195 1.02 -0.58 22.30
C ARG A 195 -0.26 -1.03 23.01
N THR A 196 -1.40 -1.01 22.33
CA THR A 196 -2.66 -1.47 22.92
C THR A 196 -2.75 -2.98 23.01
N GLY A 197 -1.87 -3.73 22.34
CA GLY A 197 -1.78 -5.19 22.46
C GLY A 197 -3.08 -5.91 22.09
N GLY A 198 -3.87 -5.33 21.18
CA GLY A 198 -5.20 -5.86 20.81
C GLY A 198 -6.31 -5.62 21.85
N LYS A 199 -6.05 -4.87 22.93
CA LYS A 199 -7.10 -4.41 23.84
C LYS A 199 -8.06 -3.49 23.08
N LYS A 200 -9.37 -3.70 23.27
CA LYS A 200 -10.41 -2.86 22.67
C LYS A 200 -10.27 -1.45 23.24
N LEU A 201 -9.87 -0.49 22.39
CA LEU A 201 -9.86 0.93 22.70
C LEU A 201 -11.31 1.41 22.78
N ILE A 202 -11.81 1.64 23.99
CA ILE A 202 -13.14 2.22 24.20
C ILE A 202 -12.98 3.73 24.16
N LEU A 203 -13.27 4.32 23.00
CA LEU A 203 -13.29 5.77 22.83
C LEU A 203 -14.60 6.35 23.38
N PRO A 204 -14.56 7.49 24.10
CA PRO A 204 -15.78 8.12 24.56
C PRO A 204 -16.62 8.60 23.37
N LYS A 205 -17.94 8.49 23.47
CA LYS A 205 -18.87 8.75 22.35
C LYS A 205 -18.68 10.13 21.71
N TRP A 206 -18.35 11.16 22.51
CA TRP A 206 -18.10 12.51 22.00
C TRP A 206 -16.87 12.61 21.08
N VAL A 207 -15.80 11.84 21.33
CA VAL A 207 -14.63 11.78 20.44
C VAL A 207 -15.02 11.11 19.13
N VAL A 208 -15.84 10.06 19.18
CA VAL A 208 -16.31 9.35 17.99
C VAL A 208 -17.19 10.26 17.13
N TYR A 209 -18.22 10.89 17.71
CA TYR A 209 -19.08 11.81 16.99
C TYR A 209 -18.30 13.03 16.46
N GLY A 210 -17.40 13.59 17.26
CA GLY A 210 -16.53 14.68 16.84
C GLY A 210 -15.63 14.29 15.67
N GLY A 211 -15.03 13.09 15.71
CA GLY A 211 -14.18 12.57 14.64
C GLY A 211 -14.94 12.30 13.34
N TRP A 212 -16.16 11.75 13.42
CA TRP A 212 -17.01 11.58 12.23
C TRP A 212 -17.47 12.92 11.65
N LEU A 213 -17.81 13.89 12.50
CA LEU A 213 -18.21 15.22 12.06
C LEU A 213 -17.05 15.93 11.35
N THR A 214 -15.86 15.95 11.95
CA THR A 214 -14.68 16.59 11.33
C THR A 214 -14.31 15.90 10.02
N ALA A 215 -14.28 14.57 9.97
CA ALA A 215 -14.03 13.82 8.74
C ALA A 215 -15.05 14.14 7.64
N SER A 216 -16.32 14.23 7.99
CA SER A 216 -17.40 14.55 7.04
C SER A 216 -17.29 15.98 6.52
N VAL A 217 -17.05 16.95 7.41
CA VAL A 217 -16.86 18.36 7.05
C VAL A 217 -15.64 18.53 6.15
N THR A 218 -14.51 17.93 6.50
CA THR A 218 -13.29 17.97 5.68
C THR A 218 -13.52 17.30 4.32
N GLY A 219 -14.19 16.15 4.28
CA GLY A 219 -14.53 15.48 3.02
C GLY A 219 -15.40 16.33 2.11
N LEU A 220 -16.44 16.95 2.67
CA LEU A 220 -17.31 17.88 1.92
C LEU A 220 -16.54 19.13 1.47
N ALA A 221 -15.65 19.68 2.30
CA ALA A 221 -14.82 20.82 1.94
C ALA A 221 -13.88 20.52 0.77
N ILE A 222 -13.28 19.33 0.73
CA ILE A 222 -12.42 18.92 -0.39
C ILE A 222 -13.24 18.78 -1.68
N VAL A 223 -14.42 18.16 -1.62
CA VAL A 223 -15.28 17.93 -2.80
C VAL A 223 -15.86 19.24 -3.33
N TYR A 224 -16.41 20.08 -2.46
CA TYR A 224 -17.11 21.31 -2.86
C TYR A 224 -16.21 22.55 -2.92
N GLY A 225 -15.02 22.51 -2.32
CA GLY A 225 -14.06 23.62 -2.33
C GLY A 225 -13.61 24.00 -3.73
N LEU A 226 -13.44 23.02 -4.62
CA LEU A 226 -13.08 23.25 -6.01
C LEU A 226 -14.27 23.62 -6.92
N ARG A 227 -15.51 23.64 -6.41
CA ARG A 227 -16.69 23.93 -7.23
C ARG A 227 -16.61 25.31 -7.87
N ARG A 228 -16.13 26.32 -7.13
CA ARG A 228 -15.95 27.69 -7.65
C ARG A 228 -14.87 27.79 -8.72
N TYR A 229 -13.80 27.00 -8.60
CA TYR A 229 -12.70 26.96 -9.56
C TYR A 229 -13.15 26.35 -10.89
N ILE A 230 -13.90 25.24 -10.83
CA ILE A 230 -14.41 24.53 -12.03
C ILE A 230 -15.53 25.31 -12.75
N SER A 231 -16.37 26.05 -12.00
CA SER A 231 -17.50 26.78 -12.58
C SER A 231 -17.12 28.00 -13.43
N LEU A 232 -15.84 28.39 -13.46
CA LEU A 232 -15.38 29.56 -14.21
C LEU A 232 -15.05 29.26 -15.68
N GLU A 233 -15.04 28.00 -16.12
CA GLU A 233 -14.44 27.65 -17.43
C GLU A 233 -15.28 26.80 -18.40
N GLU A 234 -16.47 26.28 -18.05
CA GLU A 234 -17.57 26.06 -19.01
C GLU A 234 -18.90 25.58 -18.37
N PRO A 235 -20.06 25.84 -19.01
CA PRO A 235 -21.38 25.46 -18.52
C PRO A 235 -21.84 24.12 -19.11
N SER A 236 -21.52 22.98 -18.49
CA SER A 236 -22.36 21.78 -18.68
C SER A 236 -22.29 20.78 -17.52
N ARG A 237 -23.51 20.44 -17.08
CA ARG A 237 -23.98 19.61 -15.95
C ARG A 237 -23.06 18.46 -15.47
N PRO A 238 -22.90 18.27 -14.14
CA PRO A 238 -22.52 16.98 -13.58
C PRO A 238 -23.76 16.13 -13.28
N GLN A 239 -23.87 14.94 -13.88
CA GLN A 239 -24.76 13.90 -13.38
C GLN A 239 -24.04 13.12 -12.28
N MET A 240 -24.58 13.20 -11.06
CA MET A 240 -24.11 12.48 -9.89
C MET A 240 -24.65 11.04 -9.95
N SER A 241 -23.80 10.08 -10.32
CA SER A 241 -24.14 8.66 -10.19
C SER A 241 -24.01 8.23 -8.72
N ARG A 242 -25.00 7.45 -8.29
CA ARG A 242 -25.23 6.97 -6.93
C ARG A 242 -24.04 6.11 -6.46
N ALA A 243 -23.29 6.60 -5.48
CA ALA A 243 -22.23 5.81 -4.84
C ALA A 243 -22.85 4.64 -4.06
N LEU A 244 -22.46 3.41 -4.40
CA LEU A 244 -22.76 2.26 -3.55
C LEU A 244 -21.94 2.37 -2.25
N PRO A 245 -22.49 1.93 -1.11
CA PRO A 245 -21.78 1.92 0.15
C PRO A 245 -20.57 0.97 0.08
N VAL A 246 -19.38 1.55 0.21
CA VAL A 246 -18.05 0.91 0.12
C VAL A 246 -17.88 -0.23 1.14
N SER A 247 -18.68 -0.26 2.21
CA SER A 247 -18.60 -1.24 3.30
C SER A 247 -18.97 -2.67 2.87
N THR A 248 -19.92 -2.84 1.93
CA THR A 248 -20.39 -4.18 1.55
C THR A 248 -19.45 -4.89 0.58
N VAL A 249 -18.67 -4.11 -0.18
CA VAL A 249 -17.71 -4.64 -1.15
C VAL A 249 -16.50 -5.24 -0.43
N MET A 250 -16.03 -4.62 0.66
CA MET A 250 -14.78 -5.02 1.31
C MET A 250 -14.79 -6.40 1.96
N GLU A 251 -15.95 -6.91 2.37
CA GLU A 251 -16.03 -8.22 3.02
C GLU A 251 -15.99 -9.40 2.02
N LEU A 252 -16.46 -9.19 0.78
CA LEU A 252 -16.44 -10.22 -0.28
C LEU A 252 -15.03 -10.45 -0.85
N PHE A 253 -14.12 -9.46 -0.72
CA PHE A 253 -12.77 -9.51 -1.28
C PHE A 253 -11.68 -9.93 -0.27
N MET A 254 -12.02 -10.30 0.97
CA MET A 254 -11.06 -10.78 1.96
C MET A 254 -10.15 -11.94 1.49
N PRO A 255 -10.62 -12.98 0.77
CA PRO A 255 -9.73 -14.02 0.24
C PRO A 255 -8.88 -13.55 -0.95
N LEU A 256 -9.29 -12.47 -1.63
CA LEU A 256 -8.55 -11.85 -2.74
C LEU A 256 -7.35 -11.02 -2.28
N GLY A 257 -7.17 -10.83 -0.96
CA GLY A 257 -6.08 -10.04 -0.36
C GLY A 257 -4.69 -10.38 -0.90
N ARG A 258 -4.41 -11.65 -1.21
CA ARG A 258 -3.12 -12.10 -1.78
C ARG A 258 -2.95 -11.70 -3.25
N LEU A 259 -4.04 -11.65 -4.02
CA LEU A 259 -4.03 -11.28 -5.44
C LEU A 259 -4.08 -9.77 -5.65
N THR A 260 -4.44 -8.98 -4.64
CA THR A 260 -4.64 -7.53 -4.75
C THR A 260 -3.46 -6.80 -5.41
N TYR A 261 -2.24 -7.22 -5.12
CA TYR A 261 -1.05 -6.59 -5.68
C TYR A 261 -0.90 -6.87 -7.19
N CYS A 262 -1.01 -8.13 -7.60
CA CYS A 262 -0.99 -8.51 -9.01
C CYS A 262 -2.18 -7.92 -9.78
N SER A 263 -3.37 -7.91 -9.17
CA SER A 263 -4.57 -7.27 -9.73
C SER A 263 -4.37 -5.76 -9.91
N TYR A 264 -3.76 -5.08 -8.94
CA TYR A 264 -3.43 -3.67 -9.05
C TYR A 264 -2.46 -3.40 -10.23
N LEU A 265 -1.39 -4.18 -10.33
CA LEU A 265 -0.41 -4.04 -11.41
C LEU A 265 -1.04 -4.20 -12.80
N LEU A 266 -1.86 -5.24 -12.98
CA LEU A 266 -2.44 -5.58 -14.27
C LEU A 266 -3.67 -4.76 -14.66
N SER A 267 -4.43 -4.26 -13.68
CA SER A 267 -5.73 -3.61 -13.94
C SER A 267 -5.65 -2.48 -14.96
N LEU A 268 -4.80 -1.48 -14.73
CA LEU A 268 -4.64 -0.35 -15.66
C LEU A 268 -3.93 -0.77 -16.96
N MET A 269 -3.06 -1.79 -16.92
CA MET A 269 -2.42 -2.29 -18.14
C MET A 269 -3.46 -2.89 -19.09
N ILE A 270 -4.36 -3.72 -18.55
CA ILE A 270 -5.45 -4.34 -19.30
C ILE A 270 -6.37 -3.26 -19.88
N GLN A 271 -6.71 -2.25 -19.08
CA GLN A 271 -7.52 -1.12 -19.55
C GLN A 271 -6.83 -0.37 -20.70
N GLN A 272 -5.54 -0.04 -20.58
CA GLN A 272 -4.79 0.66 -21.64
C GLN A 272 -4.70 -0.16 -22.93
N ILE A 273 -4.36 -1.44 -22.82
CA ILE A 273 -4.32 -2.36 -23.97
C ILE A 273 -5.69 -2.42 -24.64
N TYR A 274 -6.77 -2.51 -23.86
CA TYR A 274 -8.12 -2.45 -24.38
C TYR A 274 -8.35 -1.15 -25.14
N GLN A 275 -8.06 0.02 -24.55
CA GLN A 275 -8.27 1.31 -25.20
C GLN A 275 -7.51 1.45 -26.52
N TRP A 276 -6.25 1.01 -26.56
CA TRP A 276 -5.41 1.05 -27.78
C TRP A 276 -5.87 0.06 -28.84
N SER A 277 -6.44 -1.10 -28.47
CA SER A 277 -6.94 -2.11 -29.40
C SER A 277 -8.22 -1.68 -30.14
N ARG A 278 -8.95 -0.68 -29.62
CA ARG A 278 -10.22 -0.22 -30.20
C ARG A 278 -10.00 0.44 -31.56
N LYS A 279 -10.96 0.27 -32.47
CA LYS A 279 -10.94 0.91 -33.80
C LYS A 279 -11.87 2.12 -33.92
N THR A 280 -12.72 2.34 -32.92
CA THR A 280 -13.74 3.40 -32.90
C THR A 280 -13.77 4.08 -31.54
N VAL A 281 -14.26 5.33 -31.52
CA VAL A 281 -14.46 6.09 -30.28
C VAL A 281 -15.63 5.49 -29.50
N PRO A 282 -15.49 5.27 -28.19
CA PRO A 282 -16.57 4.77 -27.36
C PRO A 282 -17.74 5.75 -27.24
N HIS A 283 -18.97 5.24 -27.34
CA HIS A 283 -20.15 5.93 -26.82
C HIS A 283 -20.29 5.65 -25.31
N LEU A 284 -20.51 6.71 -24.53
CA LEU A 284 -20.63 6.64 -23.07
C LEU A 284 -22.04 6.22 -22.66
N ASP A 285 -22.37 4.96 -22.90
CA ASP A 285 -23.64 4.37 -22.49
C ASP A 285 -23.48 3.56 -21.20
N HIS A 286 -24.48 3.61 -20.32
CA HIS A 286 -24.44 2.91 -19.03
C HIS A 286 -24.21 1.40 -19.19
N LEU A 287 -24.83 0.78 -20.20
CA LEU A 287 -24.68 -0.65 -20.45
C LEU A 287 -23.26 -1.01 -20.91
N THR A 288 -22.68 -0.20 -21.79
CA THR A 288 -21.30 -0.36 -22.27
C THR A 288 -20.30 -0.21 -21.13
N MET A 289 -20.51 0.78 -20.25
CA MET A 289 -19.67 0.97 -19.06
C MET A 289 -19.74 -0.22 -18.09
N LEU A 290 -20.94 -0.79 -17.87
CA LEU A 290 -21.10 -2.00 -17.06
C LEU A 290 -20.35 -3.19 -17.66
N TYR A 291 -20.46 -3.39 -18.97
CA TYR A 291 -19.75 -4.47 -19.66
C TYR A 291 -18.23 -4.33 -19.52
N TRP A 292 -17.68 -3.12 -19.70
CA TRP A 292 -16.25 -2.88 -19.51
C TRP A 292 -15.80 -3.09 -18.08
N PHE A 293 -16.61 -2.68 -17.11
CA PHE A 293 -16.29 -2.88 -15.70
C PHE A 293 -16.17 -4.39 -15.36
N PHE A 294 -17.22 -5.16 -15.64
CA PHE A 294 -17.22 -6.59 -15.31
C PHE A 294 -16.20 -7.37 -16.15
N GLY A 295 -16.08 -7.05 -17.43
CA GLY A 295 -15.09 -7.66 -18.33
C GLY A 295 -13.66 -7.41 -17.84
N THR A 296 -13.33 -6.16 -17.49
CA THR A 296 -12.01 -5.82 -16.97
C THR A 296 -11.75 -6.48 -15.62
N MET A 297 -12.76 -6.54 -14.73
CA MET A 297 -12.63 -7.17 -13.42
C MET A 297 -12.29 -8.67 -13.56
N VAL A 298 -13.07 -9.41 -14.35
CA VAL A 298 -12.86 -10.85 -14.55
C VAL A 298 -11.51 -11.12 -15.20
N LEU A 299 -11.17 -10.36 -16.24
CA LEU A 299 -9.88 -10.51 -16.94
C LEU A 299 -8.70 -10.19 -16.00
N THR A 300 -8.80 -9.14 -15.19
CA THR A 300 -7.77 -8.75 -14.23
C THR A 300 -7.54 -9.83 -13.18
N ILE A 301 -8.63 -10.37 -12.59
CA ILE A 301 -8.52 -11.43 -11.58
C ILE A 301 -7.92 -12.69 -12.19
N SER A 302 -8.32 -13.06 -13.41
CA SER A 302 -7.80 -14.24 -14.11
C SER A 302 -6.30 -14.12 -14.41
N CYS A 303 -5.86 -12.99 -14.96
CA CYS A 303 -4.46 -12.74 -15.25
C CYS A 303 -3.63 -12.61 -13.96
N ALA A 304 -4.15 -11.96 -12.92
CA ALA A 304 -3.49 -11.84 -11.62
C ALA A 304 -3.28 -13.21 -10.96
N PHE A 305 -4.26 -14.12 -11.09
CA PHE A 305 -4.14 -15.48 -10.59
C PHE A 305 -3.00 -16.24 -11.26
N VAL A 306 -2.93 -16.18 -12.59
CA VAL A 306 -1.83 -16.79 -13.36
C VAL A 306 -0.49 -16.20 -12.96
N MET A 307 -0.40 -14.87 -12.88
CA MET A 307 0.83 -14.17 -12.50
C MET A 307 1.32 -14.52 -11.09
N SER A 308 0.40 -14.59 -10.13
CA SER A 308 0.73 -14.94 -8.74
C SER A 308 1.19 -16.39 -8.62
N LEU A 309 0.60 -17.33 -9.37
CA LEU A 309 1.03 -18.73 -9.38
C LEU A 309 2.41 -18.93 -10.03
N LEU A 310 2.67 -18.26 -11.16
CA LEU A 310 3.90 -18.45 -11.93
C LEU A 310 5.12 -17.81 -11.26
N PHE A 311 4.92 -16.72 -10.51
CA PHE A 311 6.05 -15.89 -10.08
C PHE A 311 6.02 -15.52 -8.60
N GLU A 312 4.88 -15.09 -8.06
CA GLU A 312 4.82 -14.68 -6.66
C GLU A 312 4.96 -15.88 -5.71
N ALA A 313 4.22 -16.97 -5.97
CA ALA A 313 4.27 -18.20 -5.18
C ALA A 313 5.66 -18.87 -5.12
N PRO A 314 6.38 -19.11 -6.24
CA PRO A 314 7.71 -19.71 -6.18
C PRO A 314 8.72 -18.80 -5.48
N ILE A 315 8.62 -17.49 -5.63
CA ILE A 315 9.56 -16.55 -5.00
C ILE A 315 9.33 -16.46 -3.50
N ILE A 316 8.09 -16.48 -3.03
CA ILE A 316 7.79 -16.61 -1.59
C ILE A 316 8.34 -17.94 -1.05
N GLY A 317 8.26 -19.02 -1.83
CA GLY A 317 8.88 -20.30 -1.48
C GLY A 317 10.40 -20.21 -1.36
N LEU A 318 11.04 -19.57 -2.33
CA LEU A 318 12.49 -19.36 -2.36
C LEU A 318 12.97 -18.46 -1.22
N GLU A 319 12.24 -17.39 -0.92
CA GLU A 319 12.51 -16.51 0.21
C GLU A 319 12.50 -17.28 1.53
N LYS A 320 11.53 -18.18 1.73
CA LYS A 320 11.48 -19.03 2.92
C LYS A 320 12.65 -19.99 3.04
N ILE A 321 13.22 -20.44 1.93
CA ILE A 321 14.38 -21.35 1.92
C ILE A 321 15.66 -20.56 2.20
N ILE A 322 15.86 -19.44 1.51
CA ILE A 322 17.05 -18.57 1.65
C ILE A 322 17.13 -17.98 3.06
N PHE A 323 15.99 -17.55 3.61
CA PHE A 323 15.91 -16.91 4.92
C PHE A 323 15.30 -17.82 5.98
N ALA A 324 15.25 -19.14 5.73
CA ALA A 324 14.95 -20.10 6.79
C ALA A 324 15.95 -19.84 7.93
N PRO A 325 15.49 -19.45 9.12
CA PRO A 325 16.35 -19.53 10.27
C PRO A 325 16.77 -21.01 10.38
N CYS A 326 18.02 -21.28 10.75
CA CYS A 326 18.37 -22.56 11.35
C CYS A 326 17.60 -22.70 12.69
N THR A 327 16.28 -22.85 12.64
CA THR A 327 15.38 -23.09 13.76
C THR A 327 15.41 -24.58 14.13
N GLY A 328 16.62 -25.11 14.33
CA GLY A 328 16.83 -26.39 15.00
C GLY A 328 16.82 -26.26 16.53
N ASN A 329 17.19 -25.11 17.09
CA ASN A 329 17.53 -25.01 18.52
C ASN A 329 16.46 -24.36 19.43
N ALA A 330 15.36 -23.84 18.87
CA ALA A 330 14.30 -23.22 19.68
C ALA A 330 13.21 -24.22 20.11
N ILE A 331 12.98 -25.30 19.34
CA ILE A 331 12.00 -26.34 19.69
C ILE A 331 12.54 -27.27 20.77
N SER A 332 13.86 -27.55 20.78
CA SER A 332 14.48 -28.38 21.83
C SER A 332 14.44 -27.72 23.21
N LYS A 333 14.62 -26.38 23.31
CA LYS A 333 14.57 -25.68 24.61
C LYS A 333 13.16 -25.58 25.19
N LYS A 334 12.13 -25.48 24.35
CA LYS A 334 10.72 -25.46 24.79
C LYS A 334 10.21 -26.83 25.21
N LYS A 335 10.79 -27.91 24.67
CA LYS A 335 10.49 -29.28 25.09
C LYS A 335 11.21 -29.65 26.40
N ALA A 336 12.47 -29.24 26.56
CA ALA A 336 13.25 -29.46 27.79
C ALA A 336 12.70 -28.71 29.02
N THR A 337 12.08 -27.53 28.85
CA THR A 337 11.43 -26.80 29.96
C THR A 337 9.97 -27.22 30.21
N ALA A 338 9.40 -28.06 29.34
CA ALA A 338 8.07 -28.64 29.55
C ALA A 338 8.16 -29.97 30.31
N ASP A 339 9.16 -30.82 30.03
CA ASP A 339 9.41 -32.06 30.79
C ASP A 339 9.82 -31.77 32.24
N ASP A 340 10.69 -30.77 32.47
CA ASP A 340 11.15 -30.40 33.83
C ASP A 340 10.04 -29.81 34.74
N LYS A 341 8.90 -29.41 34.16
CA LYS A 341 7.72 -28.95 34.92
C LYS A 341 6.70 -30.05 35.20
N GLN A 342 6.80 -31.19 34.51
CA GLN A 342 5.91 -32.33 34.75
C GLN A 342 6.44 -33.23 35.88
N ASP A 343 7.75 -33.33 36.07
CA ASP A 343 8.35 -34.15 37.13
C ASP A 343 8.23 -33.53 38.54
N ILE A 344 8.04 -32.20 38.64
CA ILE A 344 7.89 -31.51 39.94
C ILE A 344 6.46 -31.63 40.52
N VAL A 345 5.46 -31.99 39.70
CA VAL A 345 4.05 -32.05 40.15
C VAL A 345 3.64 -33.44 40.64
N THR A 346 4.48 -34.47 40.48
CA THR A 346 4.18 -35.87 40.86
C THR A 346 4.67 -36.30 42.25
N GLN A 347 5.01 -35.38 43.15
CA GLN A 347 5.28 -35.70 44.56
C GLN A 347 4.32 -34.99 45.52
N GLU A 348 3.04 -35.36 45.48
CA GLU A 348 2.13 -35.22 46.63
C GLU A 348 1.31 -36.51 46.78
N ASP A 349 1.65 -37.28 47.81
CA ASP A 349 0.79 -38.23 48.51
C ASP A 349 1.10 -38.02 50.01
N PRO A 350 0.13 -38.08 50.95
CA PRO A 350 -0.58 -39.35 51.17
C PRO A 350 -2.08 -39.26 51.51
N GLU A 351 -2.76 -40.32 51.11
CA GLU A 351 -3.86 -41.04 51.75
C GLU A 351 -4.38 -40.52 53.11
N LYS A 352 -5.71 -40.35 53.18
CA LYS A 352 -6.54 -40.83 54.32
C LYS A 352 -8.02 -40.88 53.94
N GLY A 353 -8.58 -42.09 53.89
CA GLY A 353 -10.01 -42.33 53.79
C GLY A 353 -10.38 -43.78 54.07
N HIS A 354 -10.93 -44.05 55.26
CA HIS A 354 -11.80 -45.15 55.73
C HIS A 354 -11.66 -45.22 57.27
N GLU A 355 -12.65 -45.37 58.14
CA GLU A 355 -13.94 -46.07 58.10
C GLU A 355 -14.83 -45.64 59.32
N ASN A 356 -16.16 -45.76 59.15
CA ASN A 356 -17.21 -46.15 60.12
C ASN A 356 -17.34 -45.58 61.56
N GLY A 357 -18.56 -45.08 61.85
CA GLY A 357 -19.33 -45.43 63.06
C GLY A 357 -19.60 -44.32 64.09
N GLY A 358 -20.86 -44.11 64.46
CA GLY A 358 -21.23 -43.69 65.82
C GLY A 358 -22.09 -42.43 66.00
N LEU A 359 -23.38 -42.67 66.26
CA LEU A 359 -24.37 -41.90 67.04
C LEU A 359 -23.85 -40.93 68.13
N LYS A 360 -24.51 -39.75 68.26
CA LYS A 360 -24.98 -39.00 69.49
C LYS A 360 -25.07 -37.48 69.18
N ILE A 361 -26.23 -36.82 69.10
CA ILE A 361 -27.16 -36.28 70.13
C ILE A 361 -26.53 -35.25 71.10
N SER A 362 -27.17 -34.05 71.14
CA SER A 362 -27.18 -32.94 72.14
C SER A 362 -25.88 -32.15 72.35
N ALA A 363 -25.89 -30.84 72.11
CA ALA A 363 -26.35 -29.77 73.01
C ALA A 363 -25.40 -29.58 74.20
N GLU A 364 -24.47 -28.63 74.12
CA GLU A 364 -24.53 -27.27 74.68
C GLU A 364 -23.36 -26.44 74.11
#